data_AF-A0A350M4Y6-F1
#
_entry.id   AF-A0A350M4Y6-F1
#
_cell.length_a   1.000
_cell.length_b   1.000
_cell.length_c   1.000
_cell.angle_alpha   90.00
_cell.angle_beta   90.00
_cell.angle_gamma   90.00
#
_symmetry.space_group_name_H-M   'P 1'
#
loop_
_entity.id
_entity.type
_entity.pdbx_description
1 polymer ?
#
loop_
_entity_poly.entity_id
_entity_poly.type
_entity_poly.pdbx_seq_one_letter_code
_entity_poly.pdbx_strand_id
1 'polypeptide(L)' 'MGMGTNTSDVTKTRSEFNGLKIMFDQLKAVYSSSDNIRFHTLSMGMTGDFTIAVEEGSNMVRIGSLIFGPRNYD' A
#
# COMPACT_ATOMS: atom_id res chain seq x y z
N MET A 1 -0.85 1.09 6.98
CA MET A 1 -0.04 1.66 5.88
C MET A 1 1.14 0.73 5.65
N GLY A 2 1.60 0.55 4.41
CA GLY A 2 2.82 -0.19 4.12
C GLY A 2 3.60 0.36 2.91
N MET A 3 4.90 0.11 2.91
CA MET A 3 5.82 0.34 1.79
C MET A 3 6.44 -1.02 1.44
N GLY A 4 6.49 -1.34 0.15
CA GLY A 4 7.20 -2.52 -0.30
C GLY A 4 8.72 -2.32 -0.14
N THR A 5 9.45 -3.42 -0.12
CA THR A 5 10.90 -3.39 -0.28
C THR A 5 11.26 -2.67 -1.59
N ASN A 6 12.25 -1.79 -1.57
CA ASN A 6 12.78 -1.18 -2.80
C ASN A 6 13.60 -2.22 -3.58
N THR A 7 12.92 -3.02 -4.39
CA THR A 7 13.48 -4.13 -5.17
C THR A 7 12.83 -4.19 -6.55
N SER A 8 13.53 -4.75 -7.52
CA SER A 8 12.95 -5.10 -8.83
C SER A 8 12.21 -6.44 -8.82
N ASP A 9 12.29 -7.20 -7.73
CA ASP A 9 11.56 -8.46 -7.56
C ASP A 9 10.07 -8.20 -7.30
N VAL A 10 9.29 -8.20 -8.37
CA VAL A 10 7.84 -8.03 -8.37
C VAL A 10 7.13 -9.08 -7.52
N THR A 11 7.63 -10.32 -7.47
CA THR A 11 7.02 -11.41 -6.70
C THR A 11 7.12 -11.11 -5.20
N LYS A 12 8.28 -10.60 -4.76
CA LYS A 12 8.46 -10.17 -3.38
C LYS A 12 7.53 -9.01 -3.03
N THR A 13 7.47 -7.97 -3.87
CA THR A 13 6.59 -6.82 -3.64
C THR A 13 5.11 -7.22 -3.57
N ARG A 14 4.65 -8.12 -4.46
CA ARG A 14 3.30 -8.68 -4.41
C ARG A 14 3.03 -9.41 -3.10
N SER A 15 3.93 -10.30 -2.69
CA SER A 15 3.79 -11.07 -1.45
C SER A 15 3.66 -10.15 -0.22
N GLU A 16 4.45 -9.07 -0.18
CA GLU A 16 4.39 -8.07 0.88
C GLU A 16 3.06 -7.32 0.91
N PHE A 17 2.57 -6.84 -0.24
CA PHE A 17 1.28 -6.15 -0.32
C PHE A 17 0.09 -7.08 -0.07
N ASN A 18 0.16 -8.32 -0.55
CA ASN A 18 -0.85 -9.34 -0.29
C ASN A 18 -0.93 -9.67 1.21
N GLY A 19 0.23 -9.88 1.86
CA GLY A 19 0.29 -10.10 3.30
C GLY A 19 -0.32 -8.93 4.09
N LEU A 20 -0.05 -7.70 3.67
CA LEU A 20 -0.66 -6.52 4.29
C LEU A 20 -2.18 -6.46 4.07
N LYS A 21 -2.68 -6.82 2.89
CA LYS A 21 -4.11 -6.91 2.58
C LYS A 21 -4.81 -7.92 3.48
N ILE A 22 -4.22 -9.10 3.65
CA ILE A 22 -4.74 -10.15 4.54
C ILE A 22 -4.84 -9.64 5.98
N MET A 23 -3.78 -9.03 6.52
CA MET A 23 -3.81 -8.46 7.87
C MET A 23 -4.86 -7.35 7.99
N PHE A 24 -4.98 -6.49 6.98
CA PHE A 24 -5.99 -5.43 6.95
C PHE A 24 -7.42 -6.00 7.01
N ASP A 25 -7.71 -7.02 6.21
CA ASP A 25 -9.03 -7.66 6.18
C ASP A 25 -9.36 -8.37 7.50
N GLN A 26 -8.36 -9.04 8.09
CA GLN A 26 -8.51 -9.69 9.40
C GLN A 26 -8.85 -8.66 10.48
N LEU A 27 -8.11 -7.56 10.55
CA LEU A 27 -8.39 -6.49 11.51
C LEU A 27 -9.73 -5.83 11.24
N LYS A 28 -10.07 -5.58 9.97
CA LYS A 28 -11.38 -5.04 9.58
C LYS A 28 -12.52 -5.95 10.05
N ALA A 29 -12.36 -7.26 9.97
CA ALA A 29 -13.34 -8.21 10.46
C ALA A 29 -13.45 -8.19 12.00
N VAL A 30 -12.31 -8.21 12.71
CA VAL A 30 -12.26 -8.17 14.19
C VAL A 30 -12.93 -6.92 14.75
N TYR A 31 -12.73 -5.77 14.11
CA TYR A 31 -13.29 -4.49 14.55
C TYR A 31 -14.60 -4.11 13.83
N SER A 32 -15.25 -5.04 13.13
CA SER A 32 -16.46 -4.75 12.33
C SER A 32 -17.63 -4.19 13.16
N SER A 33 -17.72 -4.55 14.45
CA SER A 33 -18.75 -4.07 15.38
C SER A 33 -18.29 -2.91 16.28
N SER A 34 -17.11 -2.33 16.02
CA SER A 34 -16.58 -1.21 16.80
C SER A 34 -17.11 0.12 16.26
N ASP A 35 -17.78 0.90 17.12
CA ASP A 35 -18.31 2.22 16.72
C ASP A 35 -17.21 3.27 16.47
N ASN A 36 -16.04 3.09 17.10
CA ASN A 36 -14.93 4.04 17.10
C ASN A 36 -13.75 3.64 16.19
N ILE A 37 -13.73 2.43 15.63
CA ILE A 37 -12.64 1.95 14.78
C ILE A 37 -13.18 1.56 13.41
N ARG A 38 -12.66 2.17 12.35
CA ARG A 38 -13.06 1.87 10.98
C ARG A 38 -11.87 1.64 10.06
N PHE A 39 -11.78 0.44 9.52
CA PHE A 39 -10.76 0.05 8.54
C PHE A 39 -11.26 0.35 7.12
N HIS A 40 -11.18 1.62 6.73
CA HIS A 40 -11.55 2.08 5.39
C HIS A 40 -10.36 2.19 4.44
N THR A 41 -9.18 2.51 4.94
CA THR A 41 -8.05 2.88 4.08
C THR A 41 -6.92 1.88 4.20
N LEU A 42 -6.61 1.21 3.09
CA LEU A 42 -5.41 0.43 2.91
C LEU A 42 -4.40 1.26 2.08
N SER A 43 -3.57 2.04 2.79
CA SER A 43 -2.56 2.86 2.14
C SER A 43 -1.26 2.08 1.90
N MET A 44 -1.03 1.69 0.66
CA MET A 44 0.20 1.03 0.21
C MET A 44 0.49 1.35 -1.27
N GLY A 45 1.76 1.24 -1.66
CA GLY A 45 2.25 1.67 -2.97
C GLY A 45 2.80 3.10 -2.99
N MET A 46 3.96 3.22 -3.61
CA MET A 46 4.73 4.43 -3.92
C MET A 46 4.89 4.54 -5.45
N THR A 47 5.56 5.59 -5.94
CA THR A 47 5.78 5.80 -7.39
C THR A 47 6.24 4.55 -8.17
N GLY A 48 7.12 3.71 -7.60
CA GLY A 48 7.71 2.58 -8.32
C GLY A 48 6.86 1.30 -8.35
N ASP A 49 5.87 1.17 -7.47
CA ASP A 49 5.17 -0.08 -7.20
C ASP A 49 3.64 0.10 -7.03
N PHE A 50 3.11 1.30 -7.29
CA PHE A 50 1.69 1.61 -7.08
C PHE A 50 0.74 0.75 -7.92
N THR A 51 1.15 0.33 -9.12
CA THR A 51 0.32 -0.55 -9.96
C THR A 51 0.09 -1.90 -9.30
N ILE A 52 1.18 -2.51 -8.80
CA ILE A 52 1.12 -3.75 -8.02
C ILE A 52 0.28 -3.54 -6.76
N ALA A 53 0.49 -2.42 -6.05
CA ALA A 53 -0.27 -2.11 -4.84
C ALA A 53 -1.79 -2.02 -5.11
N VAL A 54 -2.21 -1.41 -6.22
CA VAL A 54 -3.62 -1.32 -6.63
C VAL A 54 -4.19 -2.72 -6.91
N GLU A 55 -3.45 -3.56 -7.64
CA GLU A 55 -3.85 -4.94 -7.93
C GLU A 55 -3.99 -5.80 -6.65
N GLU A 56 -3.14 -5.58 -5.65
CA GLU A 56 -3.21 -6.25 -4.34
C GLU A 56 -4.22 -5.59 -3.38
N GLY A 57 -5.02 -4.63 -3.86
CA GLY A 57 -6.18 -4.08 -3.14
C GLY A 57 -5.94 -2.78 -2.36
N SER A 58 -4.87 -2.03 -2.67
CA SER A 58 -4.68 -0.67 -2.16
C SER A 58 -5.81 0.25 -2.64
N ASN A 59 -6.31 1.09 -1.74
CA ASN A 59 -7.25 2.16 -2.08
C ASN A 59 -6.69 3.56 -1.82
N MET A 60 -5.40 3.64 -1.49
CA MET A 60 -4.66 4.90 -1.36
C MET A 60 -3.18 4.68 -1.67
N VAL A 61 -2.73 5.20 -2.80
CA VAL A 61 -1.32 5.19 -3.23
C VAL A 61 -0.65 6.53 -2.94
N ARG A 62 0.68 6.55 -2.84
CA ARG A 62 1.46 7.76 -2.52
C ARG A 62 2.46 8.05 -3.64
N ILE A 63 2.09 8.95 -4.55
CA ILE A 63 2.88 9.23 -5.76
C ILE A 63 3.65 10.54 -5.60
N GLY A 64 4.97 10.48 -5.77
CA GLY A 64 5.86 11.64 -5.66
C GLY A 64 6.47 12.01 -7.00
N SER A 65 7.62 11.41 -7.32
CA SER A 65 8.43 11.73 -8.50
C SER A 65 7.73 11.58 -9.86
N LEU A 66 6.68 10.76 -9.96
CA LEU A 66 5.89 10.66 -11.20
C LEU A 66 4.98 11.88 -11.41
N ILE A 67 4.58 12.57 -10.33
CA ILE A 67 3.81 13.82 -10.40
C ILE A 67 4.74 15.03 -10.46
N PHE A 68 5.77 15.06 -9.60
CA PHE A 68 6.58 16.27 -9.36
C PHE A 68 7.97 16.24 -10.03
N GLY A 69 8.35 15.14 -10.68
CA GLY A 69 9.69 14.97 -11.24
C GLY A 69 10.76 14.56 -10.22
N PRO A 70 12.03 14.43 -10.65
CA PRO A 70 13.16 14.13 -9.76
C PRO A 70 13.43 15.28 -8.78
N ARG A 71 14.12 14.97 -7.69
CA ARG A 71 14.62 16.01 -6.76
C ARG A 71 15.81 16.72 -7.40
N ASN A 72 15.77 18.05 -7.41
CA ASN A 72 16.92 18.89 -7.73
C ASN A 72 17.77 19.05 -6.46
N TYR A 73 19.08 18.81 -6.58
CA TYR A 73 20.05 18.92 -5.48
C TYR A 73 21.13 19.98 -5.75
N ASP A 74 20.84 20.92 -6.66
CA ASP A 74 21.71 22.04 -6.98
C ASP A 74 22.04 22.90 -5.74
#